data_AF-A0A2D4JGG2-F1
#
_entry.id   AF-A0A2D4JGG2-F1
#
_cell.length_a   1.000
_cell.length_b   1.000
_cell.length_c   1.000
_cell.angle_alpha   90.00
_cell.angle_beta   90.00
_cell.angle_gamma   90.00
#
_symmetry.space_group_name_H-M   'P 1'
#
loop_
_entity.id
_entity.type
_entity.pdbx_description
1 polymer ?
#
loop_
_entity_poly.entity_id
_entity_poly.type
_entity_poly.pdbx_seq_one_letter_code
_entity_poly.pdbx_strand_id
1 'polypeptide(L)'
;YIYIYQSLILFWQIVANSFLANPTTSALFATILVEYLLDRLPEMGSNVELSNLYLKLFKLVFGSVSLFAAENEQMLKVNAGEMENGRNVVVERIQHAVDQMQNI
;
A
#
# COMPACT_ATOMS: atom_id res chain seq x y z
N TYR A 1 -26.19 3.55 -7.19
CA TYR A 1 -24.81 3.11 -7.49
C TYR A 1 -23.77 3.81 -6.59
N ILE A 2 -23.62 5.14 -6.63
CA ILE A 2 -22.60 5.88 -5.82
C ILE A 2 -22.64 5.56 -4.31
N TYR A 3 -23.82 5.59 -3.67
CA TYR A 3 -23.93 5.29 -2.24
C TYR A 3 -23.52 3.85 -1.88
N ILE A 4 -23.82 2.89 -2.75
CA ILE A 4 -23.45 1.48 -2.53
C ILE A 4 -21.93 1.32 -2.63
N TYR A 5 -21.30 1.96 -3.62
CA TYR A 5 -19.83 1.97 -3.74
C TYR A 5 -19.17 2.63 -2.53
N GLN A 6 -19.69 3.77 -2.07
CA GLN A 6 -19.15 4.45 -0.89
C GLN A 6 -19.27 3.59 0.38
N SER A 7 -20.42 2.95 0.60
CA SER A 7 -20.62 2.03 1.72
C SER A 7 -19.70 0.82 1.65
N LEU A 8 -19.45 0.27 0.45
CA LEU A 8 -18.53 -0.84 0.26
C LEU A 8 -17.09 -0.45 0.58
N ILE A 9 -16.66 0.74 0.15
CA ILE A 9 -15.32 1.29 0.46
C ILE A 9 -15.15 1.49 1.97
N LEU A 10 -16.16 2.06 2.63
CA LEU A 10 -16.17 2.25 4.09
C LEU A 10 -16.12 0.91 4.83
N PHE A 11 -16.92 -0.06 4.42
CA PHE A 11 -16.92 -1.40 4.99
C PHE A 11 -15.53 -2.03 4.87
N TRP A 12 -14.88 -1.89 3.71
CA TRP A 12 -13.54 -2.44 3.52
C TRP A 12 -12.48 -1.83 4.41
N GLN A 13 -12.53 -0.52 4.62
CA GLN A 13 -11.64 0.17 5.56
C GLN A 13 -11.87 -0.32 7.00
N ILE A 14 -13.12 -0.51 7.40
CA ILE A 14 -13.45 -1.03 8.75
C ILE A 14 -12.89 -2.43 8.94
N VAL A 15 -13.08 -3.33 7.98
CA VAL A 15 -12.58 -4.70 8.06
C VAL A 15 -11.05 -4.73 8.11
N ALA A 16 -10.37 -4.00 7.22
CA ALA A 16 -8.91 -3.92 7.22
C ALA A 16 -8.37 -3.38 8.56
N ASN A 17 -8.99 -2.31 9.08
CA ASN A 17 -8.61 -1.76 10.38
C ASN A 17 -8.84 -2.75 11.53
N SER A 18 -9.89 -3.57 11.48
CA SER A 18 -10.17 -4.54 12.54
C SER A 18 -9.07 -5.59 12.68
N PHE A 19 -8.49 -6.04 11.55
CA PHE A 19 -7.35 -6.95 11.56
C PHE A 19 -6.05 -6.26 11.97
N LEU A 20 -5.81 -5.04 11.46
CA LEU A 20 -4.60 -4.27 11.74
C LEU A 20 -4.54 -3.73 13.18
N ALA A 21 -5.68 -3.48 13.81
CA ALA A 21 -5.82 -2.98 15.17
C ALA A 21 -5.88 -4.09 16.25
N ASN A 22 -5.66 -5.35 15.87
CA ASN A 22 -5.60 -6.49 16.78
C ASN A 22 -4.20 -7.13 16.75
N PRO A 23 -3.45 -7.14 17.87
CA PRO A 23 -2.03 -7.55 17.89
C PRO A 23 -1.82 -9.00 17.44
N THR A 24 -2.80 -9.89 17.66
CA THR A 24 -2.68 -11.30 17.26
C THR A 24 -2.79 -11.49 15.74
N THR A 25 -3.56 -10.64 15.06
CA THR A 25 -3.82 -10.77 13.62
C THR A 25 -3.05 -9.75 12.78
N SER A 26 -2.57 -8.67 13.40
CA SER A 26 -1.98 -7.52 12.71
C SER A 26 -0.79 -7.91 11.85
N ALA A 27 0.16 -8.67 12.40
CA ALA A 27 1.40 -9.02 11.70
C ALA A 27 1.16 -9.82 10.42
N LEU A 28 0.29 -10.83 10.49
CA LEU A 28 -0.04 -11.66 9.33
C LEU A 28 -0.80 -10.85 8.27
N PHE A 29 -1.81 -10.08 8.69
CA PHE A 29 -2.61 -9.30 7.75
C PHE A 29 -1.79 -8.17 7.12
N ALA A 30 -0.92 -7.51 7.89
CA ALA A 30 0.01 -6.51 7.37
C ALA A 30 0.98 -7.13 6.35
N THR A 31 1.46 -8.36 6.59
CA THR A 31 2.36 -9.07 5.65
C THR A 31 1.65 -9.33 4.32
N ILE A 32 0.47 -9.95 4.36
CA ILE A 32 -0.35 -10.23 3.17
C ILE A 32 -0.64 -8.93 2.41
N LEU A 33 -0.98 -7.85 3.14
CA LEU A 33 -1.33 -6.58 2.53
C LEU A 33 -0.11 -5.91 1.90
N VAL A 34 1.07 -5.96 2.51
CA VAL A 34 2.31 -5.41 1.93
C VAL A 34 2.72 -6.18 0.68
N GLU A 35 2.74 -7.50 0.73
CA GLU A 35 3.06 -8.33 -0.44
C GLU A 35 2.13 -8.02 -1.61
N TYR A 36 0.82 -7.97 -1.35
CA TYR A 36 -0.17 -7.58 -2.36
C TYR A 36 0.09 -6.18 -2.95
N LEU A 37 0.48 -5.22 -2.12
CA LEU A 37 0.73 -3.85 -2.56
C LEU A 37 2.02 -3.73 -3.37
N LEU A 38 3.07 -4.46 -2.98
CA LEU A 38 4.36 -4.51 -3.68
C LEU A 38 4.20 -5.04 -5.12
N ASP A 39 3.44 -6.12 -5.28
CA ASP A 39 3.12 -6.69 -6.60
C ASP A 39 2.40 -5.70 -7.53
N ARG A 40 1.72 -4.69 -6.97
CA ARG A 40 0.94 -3.68 -7.71
C ARG A 40 1.65 -2.34 -7.86
N LEU A 41 2.85 -2.18 -7.34
CA LEU A 41 3.65 -0.96 -7.57
C LEU A 41 3.87 -0.63 -9.05
N PRO A 42 4.07 -1.60 -9.97
CA PRO A 42 4.16 -1.31 -11.41
C PRO A 42 2.87 -0.74 -12.01
N GLU A 43 1.71 -0.96 -11.38
CA GLU A 43 0.42 -0.42 -11.86
C GLU A 43 0.16 0.99 -11.29
N MET A 44 0.88 1.36 -10.24
CA MET A 44 0.78 2.67 -9.60
C MET A 44 1.15 3.79 -10.60
N GLY A 45 0.38 4.88 -10.59
CA GLY A 45 0.52 5.99 -11.54
C GLY A 45 -0.26 5.83 -12.86
N SER A 46 -0.78 4.63 -13.18
CA SER A 46 -1.62 4.43 -14.38
C SER A 46 -3.05 4.95 -14.22
N ASN A 47 -3.61 4.84 -13.01
CA ASN A 47 -4.93 5.33 -12.63
C ASN A 47 -4.84 6.04 -11.28
N VAL A 48 -5.33 7.28 -11.22
CA VAL A 48 -5.24 8.14 -10.03
C VAL A 48 -6.05 7.58 -8.85
N GLU A 49 -7.25 7.05 -9.10
CA GLU A 49 -8.12 6.51 -8.05
C GLU A 49 -7.53 5.24 -7.44
N LEU A 50 -7.01 4.33 -8.28
CA LEU A 50 -6.37 3.10 -7.84
C LEU A 50 -5.07 3.39 -7.08
N SER A 51 -4.26 4.33 -7.58
CA SER A 51 -3.04 4.77 -6.90
C SER A 51 -3.35 5.35 -5.52
N ASN A 52 -4.41 6.16 -5.41
CA ASN A 52 -4.88 6.70 -4.14
C ASN A 52 -5.34 5.60 -3.17
N LEU A 53 -5.98 4.54 -3.66
CA LEU A 53 -6.36 3.39 -2.84
C LEU A 53 -5.12 2.68 -2.28
N TYR A 54 -4.14 2.35 -3.14
CA TYR A 54 -2.91 1.69 -2.70
C TYR A 54 -2.11 2.53 -1.69
N LEU A 55 -2.01 3.85 -1.90
CA LEU A 55 -1.37 4.75 -0.93
C LEU A 55 -2.08 4.74 0.43
N LYS A 56 -3.42 4.68 0.46
CA LYS A 56 -4.17 4.58 1.71
C LYS A 56 -3.91 3.26 2.42
N LEU A 57 -3.84 2.15 1.68
CA LEU A 57 -3.55 0.83 2.26
C LEU A 57 -2.13 0.76 2.82
N PHE A 58 -1.13 1.30 2.11
CA PHE A 58 0.24 1.44 2.64
C PHE A 58 0.26 2.26 3.94
N LYS A 59 -0.47 3.38 4.00
CA LYS A 59 -0.60 4.17 5.23
C LYS A 59 -1.20 3.38 6.38
N LEU A 60 -2.20 2.53 6.12
CA LEU A 60 -2.79 1.67 7.15
C LEU A 60 -1.79 0.63 7.68
N VAL A 61 -1.03 -0.03 6.79
CA VAL A 61 0.05 -0.94 7.18
C VAL A 61 1.06 -0.21 8.06
N PHE A 62 1.62 0.91 7.61
CA PHE A 62 2.64 1.65 8.38
C PHE A 62 2.08 2.20 9.71
N GLY A 63 0.80 2.55 9.75
CA GLY A 63 0.10 2.90 10.98
C GLY A 63 0.05 1.74 11.97
N SER A 64 -0.20 0.51 11.50
CA SER A 64 -0.21 -0.68 12.33
C SER A 64 1.19 -1.04 12.88
N VAL A 65 2.27 -0.78 12.13
CA VAL A 65 3.65 -0.96 12.63
C VAL A 65 3.95 0.01 13.77
N SER A 66 3.48 1.26 13.64
CA SER A 66 3.61 2.25 14.72
C SER A 66 2.80 1.86 15.96
N LEU A 67 1.64 1.21 15.78
CA LEU A 67 0.75 0.81 16.86
C LEU A 67 1.24 -0.45 17.61
N PHE A 68 1.78 -1.43 16.88
CA PHE A 68 2.21 -2.74 17.37
C PHE A 68 3.63 -3.06 16.89
N ALA A 69 4.61 -2.29 17.36
CA ALA A 69 5.99 -2.41 16.90
C ALA A 69 6.57 -3.81 17.18
N ALA A 70 6.30 -4.40 18.34
CA ALA A 70 6.84 -5.71 18.71
C ALA A 70 6.34 -6.83 17.78
N GLU A 71 5.10 -6.72 17.31
CA GLU A 71 4.44 -7.69 16.46
C GLU A 71 4.77 -7.49 14.98
N ASN A 72 4.84 -6.23 14.52
CA ASN A 72 4.86 -5.89 13.10
C ASN A 72 6.23 -5.44 12.58
N GLU A 73 7.23 -5.18 13.42
CA GLU A 73 8.54 -4.73 12.92
C GLU A 73 9.22 -5.81 12.06
N GLN A 74 9.05 -7.09 12.39
CA GLN A 74 9.67 -8.19 11.64
C GLN A 74 9.17 -8.26 10.20
N MET A 75 7.86 -8.07 9.97
CA MET A 75 7.33 -8.07 8.60
C MET A 75 7.85 -6.87 7.80
N LEU A 76 8.08 -5.73 8.45
CA LEU A 76 8.67 -4.56 7.78
C LEU A 76 10.12 -4.87 7.37
N LYS A 77 10.90 -5.47 8.27
CA LYS A 77 12.31 -5.86 8.01
C LYS A 77 12.43 -6.83 6.84
N VAL A 78 11.57 -7.85 6.78
CA VAL A 78 11.59 -8.85 5.69
C VAL A 78 11.26 -8.21 4.35
N ASN A 79 10.30 -7.28 4.30
CA ASN A 79 9.81 -6.69 3.06
C ASN A 79 10.51 -5.38 2.66
N ALA A 80 11.45 -4.87 3.47
CA ALA A 80 12.08 -3.56 3.26
C ALA A 80 12.85 -3.45 1.94
N GLY A 81 13.57 -4.51 1.53
CA GLY A 81 14.30 -4.53 0.26
C GLY A 81 13.37 -4.40 -0.93
N GLU A 82 12.26 -5.13 -0.94
CA GLU A 82 11.26 -5.06 -2.00
C GLU A 82 10.53 -3.72 -2.04
N MET A 83 10.28 -3.09 -0.87
CA MET A 83 9.76 -1.72 -0.80
C MET A 83 10.71 -0.71 -1.45
N GLU A 84 12.01 -0.84 -1.21
CA GLU A 84 13.02 0.02 -1.82
C GLU A 84 13.12 -0.21 -3.33
N ASN A 85 13.13 -1.47 -3.77
CA ASN A 85 13.13 -1.83 -5.19
C ASN A 85 11.90 -1.24 -5.89
N GLY A 86 10.72 -1.42 -5.33
CA GLY A 86 9.47 -0.90 -5.86
C GLY A 86 9.42 0.62 -5.91
N ARG A 87 9.98 1.33 -4.92
CA ARG A 87 10.14 2.79 -4.95
C ARG A 87 10.98 3.22 -6.16
N ASN A 88 12.09 2.53 -6.43
CA ASN A 88 12.98 2.86 -7.54
C ASN A 88 12.27 2.67 -8.89
N VAL A 89 11.48 1.60 -9.06
CA VAL A 89 10.66 1.38 -10.27
C VAL A 89 9.69 2.53 -10.52
N VAL A 90 9.02 3.03 -9.49
CA VAL A 90 8.09 4.17 -9.63
C VAL A 90 8.85 5.44 -10.03
N VAL A 91 10.01 5.69 -9.42
CA VAL A 91 10.87 6.85 -9.75
C VAL A 91 11.34 6.80 -11.20
N GLU A 92 11.83 5.64 -11.66
CA GLU A 92 12.27 5.45 -13.05
C GLU A 92 11.14 5.70 -14.05
N ARG A 93 9.91 5.25 -13.74
CA ARG A 93 8.75 5.48 -14.62
C ARG A 93 8.34 6.95 -14.68
N ILE A 94 8.40 7.65 -13.56
CA ILE A 94 8.17 9.10 -13.51
C ILE A 94 9.24 9.82 -14.34
N GLN A 95 10.51 9.46 -14.17
CA GLN A 95 11.61 10.07 -14.92
C GLN A 95 11.46 9.81 -16.42
N HIS A 96 11.19 8.57 -16.82
CA HIS A 96 10.94 8.23 -18.23
C HIS A 96 9.77 9.04 -18.82
N ALA A 97 8.67 9.20 -18.08
CA ALA A 97 7.54 10.01 -18.53
C ALA A 97 7.91 11.50 -18.69
N VAL A 98 8.72 12.05 -17.77
CA VAL A 98 9.24 13.43 -17.85
C VAL A 98 10.13 13.61 -19.08
N ASP A 99 11.05 12.69 -19.32
CA ASP A 99 11.97 12.73 -20.46
C ASP A 99 11.20 12.66 -21.80
N GLN A 100 10.11 11.88 -21.87
CA GLN A 100 9.24 11.84 -23.05
C GLN A 100 8.53 13.17 -23.31
N MET A 101 8.13 13.90 -22.26
CA MET A 101 7.47 15.20 -22.40
C MET A 101 8.45 16.32 -22.79
N GLN A 102 9.72 16.22 -22.40
CA GLN A 102 10.75 17.21 -22.74
C GLN A 102 11.31 17.05 -24.16
N ASN A 103 11.13 15.87 -24.78
CA ASN A 103 11.59 15.57 -26.15
C ASN A 103 10.50 15.81 -27.22
N ILE A 104 9.44 16.55 -26.88
CA ILE A 104 8.38 17.04 -27.78
C ILE A 104 8.52 18.55 -27.92
#